data_AF-A0A160MB41-F1
#
_entry.id   AF-A0A160MB41-F1
#
_cell.length_a   1.000
_cell.length_b   1.000
_cell.length_c   1.000
_cell.angle_alpha   90.00
_cell.angle_beta   90.00
_cell.angle_gamma   90.00
#
_symmetry.space_group_name_H-M   'P 1'
#
loop_
_entity.id
_entity.type
_entity.pdbx_description
1 polymer ?
#
loop_
_entity_poly.entity_id
_entity_poly.type
_entity_poly.pdbx_seq_one_letter_code
_entity_poly.pdbx_strand_id
1 'polypeptide(L)'
;MSNNSQSTTLADTHSPESKEVSTHKFLIHHKGDHVGVATSPIKEGEQVIGIFMDDNSEVSVKSRGDIPLGHKISLVDLKSNQPVLKYGIQIGLTTTEWAVGDYVHTHNIKTARW
;
A
#
# COMPACT_ATOMS: atom_id res chain seq x y z
N MET A 1 -33.21 -35.45 -45.88
CA MET A 1 -31.79 -35.26 -45.53
C MET A 1 -31.79 -34.29 -44.35
N SER A 2 -31.89 -34.69 -43.08
CA SER A 2 -31.47 -35.94 -42.40
C SER A 2 -29.94 -36.07 -42.38
N ASN A 3 -29.20 -36.14 -41.25
CA ASN A 3 -29.44 -36.08 -39.79
C ASN A 3 -28.25 -35.28 -39.14
N ASN A 4 -28.06 -34.98 -37.85
CA ASN A 4 -28.69 -35.21 -36.52
C ASN A 4 -28.43 -33.91 -35.68
N SER A 5 -29.07 -33.50 -34.56
CA SER A 5 -29.61 -34.09 -33.32
C SER A 5 -28.63 -34.19 -32.13
N GLN A 6 -28.94 -33.42 -31.07
CA GLN A 6 -28.53 -33.56 -29.64
C GLN A 6 -27.05 -33.34 -29.27
N SER A 7 -26.66 -33.08 -28.02
CA SER A 7 -27.26 -32.39 -26.83
C SER A 7 -26.33 -32.62 -25.63
N THR A 8 -26.22 -31.66 -24.69
CA THR A 8 -25.58 -31.82 -23.34
C THR A 8 -24.06 -32.17 -23.38
N THR A 9 -23.24 -31.85 -22.39
CA THR A 9 -23.44 -31.48 -20.98
C THR A 9 -22.58 -30.28 -20.59
N LEU A 10 -23.06 -29.43 -19.66
CA LEU A 10 -22.23 -28.42 -18.98
C LEU A 10 -21.22 -29.10 -18.05
N ALA A 11 -19.93 -28.87 -18.28
CA ALA A 11 -18.86 -29.34 -17.41
C ALA A 11 -18.14 -28.14 -16.78
N ASP A 12 -18.68 -27.64 -15.66
CA ASP A 12 -18.12 -26.58 -14.84
C ASP A 12 -16.80 -27.04 -14.19
N THR A 13 -15.74 -27.06 -15.00
CA THR A 13 -14.38 -27.32 -14.52
C THR A 13 -13.92 -26.07 -13.77
N HIS A 14 -14.24 -26.01 -12.48
CA HIS A 14 -13.68 -25.02 -11.57
C HIS A 14 -12.16 -25.11 -11.61
N SER A 15 -11.51 -24.18 -12.33
CA SER A 15 -10.12 -23.86 -12.05
C SER A 15 -10.01 -23.50 -10.57
N PRO A 16 -9.00 -24.00 -9.84
CA PRO A 16 -8.81 -23.59 -8.45
C PRO A 16 -8.63 -22.07 -8.41
N GLU A 17 -9.46 -21.39 -7.64
CA GLU A 17 -9.41 -19.94 -7.45
C GLU A 17 -8.01 -19.58 -6.94
N SER A 18 -7.17 -19.08 -7.84
CA SER A 18 -5.85 -18.57 -7.48
C SER A 18 -6.09 -17.37 -6.57
N LYS A 19 -5.74 -17.50 -5.29
CA LYS A 19 -5.72 -16.36 -4.37
C LYS A 19 -4.84 -15.28 -4.99
N GLU A 20 -5.49 -14.25 -5.53
CA GLU A 20 -4.85 -13.03 -6.00
C GLU A 20 -3.91 -12.53 -4.90
N VAL A 21 -2.60 -12.69 -5.14
CA VAL A 21 -1.59 -12.25 -4.18
C VAL A 21 -1.47 -10.76 -4.34
N SER A 22 -2.32 -10.03 -3.59
CA SER A 22 -2.38 -8.57 -3.46
C SER A 22 -1.12 -7.86 -3.98
N THR A 23 -1.19 -7.35 -5.22
CA THR A 23 -0.12 -6.57 -5.85
C THR A 23 0.25 -5.34 -5.00
N HIS A 24 -0.70 -4.87 -4.18
CA HIS A 24 -0.51 -3.80 -3.20
C HIS A 24 0.38 -4.26 -2.05
N LYS A 25 1.59 -3.69 -1.99
CA LYS A 25 2.55 -3.89 -0.90
C LYS A 25 2.36 -2.96 0.30
N PHE A 26 1.46 -1.98 0.22
CA PHE A 26 1.09 -1.14 1.37
C PHE A 26 -0.36 -0.62 1.32
N LEU A 27 -0.94 -0.37 2.50
CA LEU A 27 -2.27 0.21 2.68
C LEU A 27 -2.18 1.65 3.20
N ILE A 28 -3.05 2.52 2.70
CA ILE A 28 -3.17 3.93 3.09
C ILE A 28 -4.57 4.11 3.66
N HIS A 29 -4.69 4.65 4.88
CA HIS A 29 -5.98 4.59 5.57
C HIS A 29 -6.95 5.64 5.03
N HIS A 30 -6.51 6.90 4.95
CA HIS A 30 -7.30 7.97 4.33
C HIS A 30 -6.55 8.75 3.25
N LYS A 31 -7.26 9.33 2.29
CA LYS A 31 -6.71 10.33 1.38
C LYS A 31 -6.22 11.56 2.16
N GLY A 32 -4.98 11.95 1.91
CA GLY A 32 -4.28 12.98 2.69
C GLY A 32 -3.43 12.44 3.84
N ASP A 33 -3.46 11.14 4.13
CA ASP A 33 -2.43 10.53 4.98
C ASP A 33 -1.04 10.69 4.34
N HIS A 34 -0.04 11.06 5.15
CA HIS A 34 1.33 11.27 4.68
C HIS A 34 2.10 9.93 4.51
N VAL A 35 1.52 8.80 4.93
CA VAL A 35 2.22 7.52 5.08
C VAL A 35 1.35 6.30 4.76
N GLY A 36 1.89 5.37 3.97
CA GLY A 36 1.36 4.02 3.79
C GLY A 36 1.92 3.04 4.83
N VAL A 37 1.24 1.93 5.10
CA VAL A 37 1.69 0.82 5.98
C VAL A 37 1.96 -0.43 5.15
N ALA A 38 3.17 -0.96 5.21
CA ALA A 38 3.61 -2.10 4.42
C ALA A 38 2.90 -3.41 4.82
N THR A 39 2.32 -4.12 3.84
CA THR A 39 1.66 -5.44 3.98
C THR A 39 2.59 -6.62 3.71
N SER A 40 3.77 -6.34 3.15
CA SER A 40 4.89 -7.27 2.99
C SER A 40 6.21 -6.48 3.06
N PRO A 41 7.38 -7.13 3.22
CA PRO A 41 8.65 -6.43 3.13
C PRO A 41 8.85 -5.78 1.75
N ILE A 42 9.30 -4.52 1.77
CA ILE A 42 9.64 -3.73 0.58
C ILE A 42 11.16 -3.49 0.59
N LYS A 43 11.81 -3.61 -0.57
CA LYS A 43 13.25 -3.41 -0.73
C LYS A 43 13.62 -2.02 -1.21
N GLU A 44 14.81 -1.56 -0.87
CA GLU A 44 15.36 -0.32 -1.42
C GLU A 44 15.37 -0.36 -2.96
N GLY A 45 14.88 0.71 -3.59
CA GLY A 45 14.77 0.82 -5.04
C GLY A 45 13.60 0.05 -5.67
N GLU A 46 12.85 -0.75 -4.90
CA GLU A 46 11.67 -1.47 -5.39
C GLU A 46 10.55 -0.50 -5.78
N GLN A 47 9.96 -0.69 -6.98
CA GLN A 47 8.74 0.01 -7.37
C GLN A 47 7.54 -0.77 -6.83
N VAL A 48 6.76 -0.14 -5.95
CA VAL A 48 5.66 -0.77 -5.23
C VAL A 48 4.35 -0.01 -5.43
N ILE A 49 3.25 -0.76 -5.54
CA ILE A 49 1.89 -0.21 -5.56
C ILE A 49 1.33 -0.27 -4.14
N GLY A 50 0.58 0.74 -3.74
CA GLY A 50 -0.27 0.72 -2.56
C GLY A 50 -1.64 1.32 -2.85
N ILE A 51 -2.58 1.10 -1.93
CA ILE A 51 -4.02 1.36 -2.15
C ILE A 51 -4.62 2.19 -1.00
N PHE A 52 -5.47 3.16 -1.36
CA PHE A 52 -6.28 3.94 -0.43
C PHE A 52 -7.52 3.16 -0.02
N MET A 53 -7.69 2.95 1.28
CA MET A 53 -8.82 2.17 1.84
C MET A 53 -10.18 2.89 1.72
N ASP A 54 -10.19 4.22 1.50
CA ASP A 54 -11.40 5.01 1.30
C ASP A 54 -12.16 4.66 0.02
N ASP A 55 -11.44 4.46 -1.09
CA ASP A 55 -12.03 4.41 -2.44
C ASP A 55 -11.34 3.41 -3.40
N ASN A 56 -10.40 2.60 -2.90
CA ASN A 56 -9.61 1.63 -3.65
C ASN A 56 -8.73 2.25 -4.77
N SER A 57 -8.49 3.56 -4.77
CA SER A 57 -7.53 4.17 -5.70
C SER A 57 -6.09 3.78 -5.36
N GLU A 58 -5.24 3.68 -6.38
CA GLU A 58 -3.85 3.23 -6.24
C GLU A 58 -2.83 4.38 -6.31
N VAL A 59 -1.65 4.16 -5.73
CA VAL A 59 -0.45 4.99 -5.93
C VAL A 59 0.77 4.10 -6.10
N SER A 60 1.64 4.45 -7.05
CA SER A 60 2.90 3.76 -7.30
C SER A 60 4.07 4.57 -6.75
N VAL A 61 4.87 3.97 -5.86
CA VAL A 61 5.96 4.62 -5.13
C VAL A 61 7.24 3.79 -5.31
N LYS A 62 8.37 4.46 -5.56
CA LYS A 62 9.68 3.81 -5.50
C LYS A 62 10.22 3.90 -4.08
N SER A 63 10.51 2.77 -3.44
CA SER A 63 11.07 2.77 -2.09
C SER A 63 12.50 3.32 -2.09
N ARG A 64 12.83 4.11 -1.07
CA ARG A 64 14.15 4.75 -0.85
C ARG A 64 14.93 4.10 0.30
N GLY A 65 14.47 2.97 0.79
CA GLY A 65 15.16 2.10 1.75
C GLY A 65 14.45 0.76 1.91
N ASP A 66 15.03 -0.12 2.73
CA ASP A 66 14.36 -1.36 3.16
C ASP A 66 13.27 -1.04 4.20
N ILE A 67 12.02 -1.47 3.93
CA ILE A 67 10.87 -1.22 4.81
C ILE A 67 10.29 -2.57 5.27
N PRO A 68 10.36 -2.88 6.58
CA PRO A 68 9.78 -4.10 7.14
C PRO A 68 8.24 -4.17 7.04
N LEU A 69 7.70 -5.39 7.16
CA LEU A 69 6.27 -5.62 7.34
C LEU A 69 5.71 -4.78 8.51
N GLY A 70 4.56 -4.11 8.30
CA GLY A 70 3.90 -3.25 9.30
C GLY A 70 4.59 -1.90 9.53
N HIS A 71 5.77 -1.66 8.95
CA HIS A 71 6.42 -0.35 8.97
C HIS A 71 5.83 0.55 7.86
N LYS A 72 6.28 1.80 7.76
CA LYS A 72 5.64 2.80 6.89
C LYS A 72 6.56 3.31 5.79
N ILE A 73 5.94 3.71 4.69
CA ILE A 73 6.55 4.40 3.54
C ILE A 73 5.97 5.81 3.45
N SER A 74 6.81 6.82 3.18
CA SER A 74 6.33 8.20 2.96
C SER A 74 5.63 8.34 1.62
N LEU A 75 4.51 9.06 1.60
CA LEU A 75 3.73 9.37 0.40
C LEU A 75 3.90 10.83 -0.08
N VAL A 76 4.64 11.62 0.70
CA VAL A 76 4.85 13.06 0.49
C VAL A 76 6.29 13.46 0.84
N ASP A 77 6.74 14.58 0.30
CA ASP A 77 7.96 15.25 0.75
C ASP A 77 7.63 16.12 1.98
N LEU A 78 8.42 16.02 3.05
CA LEU A 78 8.26 16.82 4.27
C LEU A 78 9.61 17.33 4.76
N LYS A 79 9.70 18.61 5.13
CA LYS A 79 10.86 19.14 5.86
C LYS A 79 10.84 18.65 7.31
N SER A 80 11.95 18.80 8.03
CA SER A 80 12.00 18.60 9.49
C SER A 80 11.02 19.52 10.24
N ASN A 81 10.49 19.04 11.37
CA ASN A 81 9.46 19.67 12.19
C ASN A 81 8.14 20.00 11.46
N GLN A 82 7.77 19.19 10.45
CA GLN A 82 6.46 19.29 9.77
C GLN A 82 5.46 18.26 10.32
N PRO A 83 4.14 18.56 10.31
CA PRO A 83 3.09 17.61 10.70
C PRO A 83 3.12 16.32 9.89
N VAL A 84 3.00 15.19 10.59
CA VAL A 84 2.82 13.86 9.98
C VAL A 84 1.37 13.43 10.16
N LEU A 85 0.63 13.29 9.06
CA LEU A 85 -0.75 12.81 9.08
C LEU A 85 -0.82 11.29 8.89
N LYS A 86 -1.65 10.61 9.69
CA LYS A 86 -2.11 9.24 9.48
C LYS A 86 -3.48 9.06 10.14
N TYR A 87 -4.39 8.30 9.52
CA TYR A 87 -5.79 8.22 9.95
C TYR A 87 -6.47 9.60 9.97
N GLY A 88 -6.10 10.49 9.03
CA GLY A 88 -6.64 11.85 8.93
C GLY A 88 -6.27 12.79 10.08
N ILE A 89 -5.46 12.34 11.05
CA ILE A 89 -5.03 13.11 12.23
C ILE A 89 -3.52 13.26 12.28
N GLN A 90 -3.03 14.29 12.99
CA GLN A 90 -1.60 14.47 13.23
C GLN A 90 -1.10 13.46 14.27
N ILE A 91 -0.22 12.54 13.85
CA ILE A 91 0.43 11.56 14.74
C ILE A 91 1.76 12.06 15.33
N GLY A 92 2.31 13.16 14.81
CA GLY A 92 3.54 13.76 15.31
C GLY A 92 4.16 14.79 14.39
N LEU A 93 5.47 14.98 14.54
CA LEU A 93 6.32 15.81 13.70
C LEU A 93 7.47 14.98 13.11
N THR A 94 7.90 15.30 11.89
CA THR A 94 9.14 14.79 11.31
C THR A 94 10.36 15.26 12.12
N THR A 95 11.37 14.40 12.33
CA THR A 95 12.65 14.82 12.94
C THR A 95 13.69 15.21 11.89
N THR A 96 13.74 14.49 10.78
CA THR A 96 14.54 14.79 9.57
C THR A 96 13.64 15.38 8.48
N GLU A 97 14.22 15.76 7.34
CA GLU A 97 13.44 15.77 6.10
C GLU A 97 13.12 14.34 5.63
N TRP A 98 12.04 14.19 4.86
CA TRP A 98 11.62 13.00 4.12
C TRP A 98 11.31 13.37 2.67
N ALA A 99 11.50 12.41 1.76
CA ALA A 99 10.96 12.41 0.41
C ALA A 99 9.95 11.27 0.21
N VAL A 100 9.12 11.36 -0.84
CA VAL A 100 8.25 10.25 -1.29
C VAL A 100 9.05 8.96 -1.44
N GLY A 101 8.63 7.89 -0.77
CA GLY A 101 9.31 6.59 -0.76
C GLY A 101 10.26 6.33 0.42
N ASP A 102 10.53 7.31 1.28
CA ASP A 102 11.39 7.10 2.47
C ASP A 102 10.75 6.15 3.50
N TYR A 103 11.61 5.42 4.22
CA TYR A 103 11.25 4.57 5.34
C TYR A 103 10.86 5.41 6.56
N VAL A 104 9.64 5.20 7.11
CA VAL A 104 9.10 5.97 8.23
C VAL A 104 8.78 5.10 9.46
N HIS A 105 9.39 5.42 10.61
CA HIS A 105 9.21 4.73 11.89
C HIS A 105 9.39 5.68 13.09
N THR A 106 9.43 5.14 14.31
CA THR A 106 9.61 5.91 15.56
C THR A 106 10.95 6.65 15.66
N HIS A 107 11.96 6.28 14.87
CA HIS A 107 13.27 6.96 14.87
C HIS A 107 13.24 8.31 14.12
N ASN A 108 12.34 8.48 13.14
CA ASN A 108 12.20 9.71 12.34
C ASN A 108 10.86 10.46 12.52
N ILE A 109 10.00 9.99 13.44
CA ILE A 109 8.83 10.71 13.94
C ILE A 109 9.03 11.05 15.43
N LYS A 110 8.91 12.33 15.78
CA LYS A 110 8.64 12.79 17.14
C LYS A 110 7.12 12.73 17.36
N THR A 111 6.65 11.68 18.02
CA THR A 111 5.21 11.45 18.27
C THR A 111 4.58 12.65 18.98
N ALA A 112 3.35 13.00 18.60
CA ALA A 112 2.55 13.96 19.35
C ALA A 112 2.34 13.39 20.77
N ARG A 113 2.55 14.22 21.80
CA ARG A 113 2.14 13.87 23.17
C ARG A 113 0.70 14.32 23.37
N TRP A 114 -0.10 13.40 23.90
CA TRP A 114 -1.38 13.66 24.52
C TRP A 114 -1.18 14.22 25.94
#